data_AF-A0A5J4N8G8-F1
#
_entry.id   AF-A0A5J4N8G8-F1
#
_cell.length_a   1.000
_cell.length_b   1.000
_cell.length_c   1.000
_cell.angle_alpha   90.00
_cell.angle_beta   90.00
_cell.angle_gamma   90.00
#
_symmetry.space_group_name_H-M   'P 1'
#
loop_
_entity.id
_entity.type
_entity.pdbx_description
1 polymer ?
#
loop_
_entity_poly.entity_id
_entity_poly.type
_entity_poly.pdbx_seq_one_letter_code
_entity_poly.pdbx_strand_id
1 'polypeptide(L)'
;MRIPVNAISAILNTGVTDSAFFSPQHLLQLGADINIRTLDGWTPLHSAAFWNQFACVQLLLAAGAELNATTNSNQTPLHLAVSNSQTPETLYVLLSQPNISVYGIRNKLGDSVADLIIRNTQYADLCFAFSEAATSLGK
;
A
#
# COMPACT_ATOMS: atom_id res chain seq x y z
N MET A 1 -21.20 23.28 0.39
CA MET A 1 -21.84 21.96 0.20
C MET A 1 -21.04 20.97 1.02
N ARG A 2 -21.58 20.49 2.14
CA ARG A 2 -20.84 19.61 3.09
C ARG A 2 -20.89 18.20 2.50
N ILE A 3 -19.82 17.76 1.85
CA ILE A 3 -19.73 16.36 1.40
C ILE A 3 -19.74 15.51 2.68
N PRO A 4 -20.63 14.52 2.81
CA PRO A 4 -20.65 13.68 3.98
C PRO A 4 -19.28 13.00 4.13
N VAL A 5 -18.75 12.95 5.36
CA VAL A 5 -17.43 12.35 5.68
C VAL A 5 -17.30 10.94 5.08
N ASN A 6 -18.42 10.22 4.98
CA ASN A 6 -18.51 8.90 4.37
C ASN A 6 -18.25 8.90 2.85
N ALA A 7 -18.66 9.95 2.12
CA ALA A 7 -18.37 10.09 0.70
C ALA A 7 -16.91 10.53 0.45
N ILE A 8 -16.34 11.36 1.33
CA ILE A 8 -14.90 11.70 1.31
C ILE A 8 -14.04 10.44 1.49
N SER A 9 -14.44 9.57 2.41
CA SER A 9 -13.76 8.30 2.69
C SER A 9 -13.83 7.33 1.51
N ALA A 10 -14.97 7.29 0.80
CA ALA A 10 -15.11 6.48 -0.40
C ALA A 10 -14.21 6.99 -1.55
N ILE A 11 -14.07 8.31 -1.70
CA ILE A 11 -13.20 8.93 -2.73
C ILE A 11 -11.72 8.61 -2.48
N LEU A 12 -11.27 8.64 -1.22
CA LEU A 12 -9.91 8.23 -0.87
C LEU A 12 -9.60 6.77 -1.24
N ASN A 13 -10.62 5.90 -1.18
CA ASN A 13 -10.47 4.47 -1.46
C ASN A 13 -10.63 4.09 -2.94
N THR A 14 -11.25 4.92 -3.78
CA THR A 14 -11.43 4.59 -5.20
C THR A 14 -10.23 4.96 -6.08
N GLY A 15 -9.21 5.62 -5.52
CA GLY A 15 -8.08 6.16 -6.30
C GLY A 15 -8.50 7.31 -7.23
N VAL A 16 -9.73 7.83 -7.14
CA VAL A 16 -10.15 8.97 -7.97
C VAL A 16 -9.82 10.27 -7.22
N THR A 17 -8.54 10.53 -6.96
CA THR A 17 -8.06 11.74 -6.27
C THR A 17 -7.35 12.72 -7.21
N ASP A 18 -7.17 12.36 -8.48
CA ASP A 18 -6.53 13.21 -9.50
C ASP A 18 -7.41 14.36 -9.98
N SER A 19 -8.70 14.36 -9.66
CA SER A 19 -9.53 15.53 -9.89
C SER A 19 -9.12 16.63 -8.90
N ALA A 20 -8.74 17.81 -9.40
CA ALA A 20 -8.26 18.96 -8.62
C ALA A 20 -9.20 19.40 -7.48
N PHE A 21 -10.44 18.90 -7.45
CA PHE A 21 -11.43 19.11 -6.39
C PHE A 21 -11.20 18.28 -5.13
N PHE A 22 -10.51 17.13 -5.20
CA PHE A 22 -10.42 16.15 -4.11
C PHE A 22 -9.02 15.55 -3.96
N SER A 23 -7.98 16.40 -3.86
CA SER A 23 -6.64 15.92 -3.53
C SER A 23 -6.63 15.29 -2.13
N PRO A 24 -5.75 14.30 -1.85
CA PRO A 24 -5.69 13.65 -0.54
C PRO A 24 -5.46 14.65 0.60
N GLN A 25 -4.65 15.70 0.36
CA GLN A 25 -4.44 16.80 1.31
C GLN A 25 -5.73 17.55 1.65
N HIS A 26 -6.54 17.88 0.64
CA HIS A 26 -7.83 18.53 0.85
C HIS A 26 -8.80 17.64 1.65
N LEU A 27 -8.80 16.34 1.38
CA LEU A 27 -9.67 15.39 2.09
C LEU A 27 -9.24 15.25 3.55
N LEU A 28 -7.93 15.19 3.84
CA LEU A 28 -7.41 15.17 5.20
C LEU A 28 -7.75 16.45 5.97
N GLN A 29 -7.66 17.63 5.33
CA GLN A 29 -8.08 18.90 5.94
C GLN A 29 -9.57 18.95 6.29
N LEU A 30 -10.40 18.20 5.57
CA LEU A 30 -11.83 18.06 5.84
C LEU A 30 -12.15 17.03 6.94
N GLY A 31 -11.13 16.47 7.61
CA GLY A 31 -11.29 15.50 8.68
C GLY A 31 -11.53 14.08 8.19
N ALA A 32 -11.05 13.74 6.99
CA ALA A 32 -11.08 12.36 6.51
C ALA A 32 -10.19 11.46 7.37
N ASP A 33 -10.67 10.25 7.68
CA ASP A 33 -9.85 9.22 8.31
C ASP A 33 -8.93 8.58 7.26
N ILE A 34 -7.64 8.66 7.52
CA ILE A 34 -6.58 8.15 6.64
C ILE A 34 -6.49 6.61 6.63
N ASN A 35 -6.96 5.97 7.69
CA ASN A 35 -6.92 4.52 7.86
C ASN A 35 -8.30 3.88 7.69
N ILE A 36 -9.24 4.62 7.10
CA ILE A 36 -10.59 4.13 6.86
C ILE A 36 -10.57 2.84 6.05
N ARG A 37 -11.39 1.86 6.44
CA ARG A 37 -11.44 0.55 5.79
C ARG A 37 -12.72 0.40 4.98
N THR A 38 -12.60 -0.13 3.76
CA THR A 38 -13.75 -0.58 2.96
C THR A 38 -14.32 -1.89 3.52
N LEU A 39 -15.45 -2.34 2.97
CA LEU A 39 -16.03 -3.66 3.30
C LEU A 39 -15.05 -4.81 3.05
N ASP A 40 -14.13 -4.66 2.09
CA ASP A 40 -13.09 -5.63 1.76
C ASP A 40 -11.81 -5.46 2.61
N GLY A 41 -11.83 -4.52 3.57
CA GLY A 41 -10.70 -4.19 4.43
C GLY A 41 -9.64 -3.31 3.76
N TRP A 42 -9.93 -2.71 2.59
CA TRP A 42 -8.98 -1.84 1.91
C TRP A 42 -8.89 -0.49 2.61
N THR A 43 -7.67 0.01 2.77
CA THR A 43 -7.40 1.38 3.20
C THR A 43 -7.05 2.26 2.00
N PRO A 44 -7.06 3.60 2.13
CA PRO A 44 -6.62 4.48 1.06
C PRO A 44 -5.22 4.13 0.55
N LEU A 45 -4.33 3.65 1.45
CA LEU A 45 -2.99 3.21 1.08
C LEU A 45 -3.00 1.93 0.23
N HIS A 46 -3.92 0.99 0.47
CA HIS A 46 -4.10 -0.19 -0.40
C HIS A 46 -4.50 0.24 -1.81
N SER A 47 -5.48 1.13 -1.92
CA SER A 47 -5.95 1.64 -3.20
C SER A 47 -4.85 2.41 -3.93
N ALA A 48 -4.17 3.33 -3.26
CA ALA A 48 -3.08 4.10 -3.86
C ALA A 48 -1.91 3.20 -4.29
N ALA A 49 -1.59 2.16 -3.51
CA ALA A 49 -0.57 1.16 -3.86
C ALA A 49 -0.99 0.29 -5.05
N PHE A 50 -2.26 -0.13 -5.10
CA PHE A 50 -2.81 -0.93 -6.18
C PHE A 50 -2.93 -0.14 -7.49
N TRP A 51 -3.41 1.11 -7.44
CA TRP A 51 -3.56 1.98 -8.62
C TRP A 51 -2.29 2.75 -9.01
N ASN A 52 -1.16 2.47 -8.35
CA ASN A 52 0.13 3.15 -8.57
C ASN A 52 0.07 4.68 -8.50
N GLN A 53 -0.56 5.21 -7.47
CA GLN A 53 -0.70 6.64 -7.29
C GLN A 53 0.42 7.14 -6.39
N PHE A 54 1.61 7.27 -6.96
CA PHE A 54 2.82 7.70 -6.25
C PHE A 54 2.59 8.96 -5.39
N ALA A 55 1.98 9.99 -5.97
CA ALA A 55 1.67 11.23 -5.25
C ALA A 55 0.73 10.98 -4.06
N CYS A 56 -0.31 10.16 -4.25
CA CYS A 56 -1.24 9.80 -3.18
C CYS A 56 -0.57 8.97 -2.09
N VAL A 57 0.28 8.00 -2.45
CA VAL A 57 1.06 7.21 -1.50
C VAL A 57 1.96 8.12 -0.67
N GLN A 58 2.73 9.02 -1.28
CA GLN A 58 3.57 9.94 -0.53
C GLN A 58 2.78 10.82 0.44
N LEU A 59 1.61 11.32 0.02
CA LEU A 59 0.74 12.10 0.88
C LEU A 59 0.17 11.30 2.04
N LEU A 60 -0.27 10.07 1.78
CA LEU A 60 -0.80 9.17 2.81
C LEU A 60 0.29 8.78 3.82
N LEU A 61 1.51 8.52 3.34
CA LEU A 61 2.67 8.26 4.19
C LEU A 61 3.03 9.48 5.06
N ALA A 62 3.07 10.67 4.46
CA ALA A 62 3.34 11.91 5.19
C ALA A 62 2.28 12.22 6.26
N ALA A 63 1.04 11.78 6.03
CA ALA A 63 -0.06 11.94 6.97
C ALA A 63 -0.20 10.77 7.97
N GLY A 64 0.72 9.80 7.97
CA GLY A 64 0.78 8.74 8.98
C GLY A 64 -0.14 7.54 8.72
N ALA A 65 -0.40 7.21 7.44
CA ALA A 65 -1.16 6.03 7.08
C ALA A 65 -0.52 4.72 7.60
N GLU A 66 -1.37 3.75 7.97
CA GLU A 66 -0.95 2.42 8.41
C GLU A 66 -0.30 1.63 7.26
N LEU A 67 1.02 1.52 7.30
CA LEU A 67 1.85 0.78 6.33
C LEU A 67 1.50 -0.70 6.22
N ASN A 68 1.18 -1.30 7.37
CA ASN A 68 0.98 -2.74 7.53
C ASN A 68 -0.50 -3.08 7.74
N ALA A 69 -1.42 -2.18 7.38
CA ALA A 69 -2.84 -2.49 7.37
C ALA A 69 -3.08 -3.74 6.51
N THR A 70 -4.03 -4.58 6.90
CA THR A 70 -4.37 -5.80 6.18
C THR A 70 -5.80 -5.77 5.67
N THR A 71 -5.99 -6.20 4.43
CA THR A 71 -7.31 -6.46 3.85
C THR A 71 -7.93 -7.74 4.41
N ASN A 72 -9.17 -8.06 4.03
CA ASN A 72 -9.83 -9.33 4.35
C ASN A 72 -9.11 -10.56 3.76
N SER A 73 -8.16 -10.37 2.85
CA SER A 73 -7.28 -11.41 2.29
C SER A 73 -5.90 -11.47 2.96
N ASN A 74 -5.72 -10.77 4.08
CA ASN A 74 -4.43 -10.58 4.75
C ASN A 74 -3.34 -9.99 3.84
N GLN A 75 -3.74 -9.24 2.81
CA GLN A 75 -2.80 -8.53 1.95
C GLN A 75 -2.52 -7.16 2.55
N THR A 76 -1.27 -6.75 2.56
CA THR A 76 -0.87 -5.38 2.89
C THR A 76 -0.85 -4.51 1.63
N PRO A 77 -0.76 -3.17 1.75
CA PRO A 77 -0.60 -2.30 0.58
C PRO A 77 0.61 -2.72 -0.27
N LEU A 78 1.67 -3.20 0.39
CA LEU A 78 2.87 -3.71 -0.29
C LEU A 78 2.61 -5.03 -1.05
N HIS A 79 1.81 -5.95 -0.51
CA HIS A 79 1.40 -7.15 -1.26
C HIS A 79 0.67 -6.76 -2.55
N LEU A 80 -0.22 -5.76 -2.47
CA LEU A 80 -0.98 -5.28 -3.63
C LEU A 80 -0.07 -4.61 -4.66
N ALA A 81 0.87 -3.78 -4.22
CA ALA A 81 1.87 -3.14 -5.09
C ALA A 81 2.71 -4.16 -5.88
N VAL A 82 3.12 -5.27 -5.25
CA VAL A 82 3.87 -6.34 -5.93
C VAL A 82 2.97 -7.17 -6.86
N SER A 83 1.71 -7.38 -6.46
CA SER A 83 0.75 -8.16 -7.25
C SER A 83 0.31 -7.45 -8.52
N ASN A 84 0.19 -6.12 -8.46
CA ASN A 84 -0.08 -5.32 -9.64
C ASN A 84 1.26 -5.01 -10.33
N SER A 85 1.67 -5.95 -11.16
CA SER A 85 2.99 -6.10 -11.78
C SER A 85 3.43 -4.97 -12.72
N GLN A 86 2.83 -3.79 -12.63
CA GLN A 86 3.05 -2.72 -13.58
C GLN A 86 4.09 -1.70 -13.14
N THR A 87 4.41 -1.56 -11.84
CA THR A 87 5.28 -0.42 -11.43
C THR A 87 6.11 -0.63 -10.16
N PRO A 88 7.41 -0.29 -10.20
CA PRO A 88 8.32 -0.37 -9.07
C PRO A 88 8.40 0.93 -8.22
N GLU A 89 7.96 2.09 -8.69
CA GLU A 89 8.16 3.37 -7.96
C GLU A 89 7.43 3.39 -6.62
N THR A 90 6.13 3.06 -6.64
CA THR A 90 5.32 2.96 -5.42
C THR A 90 5.82 1.84 -4.51
N LEU A 91 6.31 0.73 -5.09
CA LEU A 91 6.95 -0.36 -4.36
C LEU A 91 8.18 0.13 -3.59
N TYR A 92 9.11 0.83 -4.27
CA TYR A 92 10.33 1.34 -3.65
C TYR A 92 10.06 2.34 -2.53
N VAL A 93 9.09 3.23 -2.70
CA VAL A 93 8.72 4.19 -1.65
C VAL A 93 8.18 3.49 -0.40
N LEU A 94 7.36 2.46 -0.57
CA LEU A 94 6.85 1.66 0.55
C LEU A 94 7.96 0.83 1.20
N LEU A 95 8.86 0.25 0.42
CA LEU A 95 10.04 -0.49 0.92
C LEU A 95 11.04 0.41 1.65
N SER A 96 11.12 1.69 1.27
CA SER A 96 11.94 2.67 1.96
C SER A 96 11.43 3.01 3.37
N GLN A 97 10.21 2.59 3.74
CA GLN A 97 9.66 2.89 5.05
C GLN A 97 10.24 1.92 6.10
N PRO A 98 10.81 2.42 7.22
CA PRO A 98 11.55 1.58 8.17
C PRO A 98 10.68 0.54 8.90
N ASN A 99 9.37 0.76 8.97
CA ASN A 99 8.43 -0.09 9.70
C ASN A 99 7.59 -0.98 8.79
N ILE A 100 7.92 -1.08 7.50
CA ILE A 100 7.18 -1.90 6.54
C ILE A 100 7.46 -3.40 6.81
N SER A 101 6.41 -4.20 6.96
CA SER A 101 6.54 -5.63 7.19
C SER A 101 6.62 -6.37 5.86
N VAL A 102 7.85 -6.72 5.46
CA VAL A 102 8.10 -7.49 4.22
C VAL A 102 7.96 -9.00 4.44
N TYR A 103 8.41 -9.51 5.59
CA TYR A 103 8.44 -10.95 5.91
C TYR A 103 7.36 -11.41 6.89
N GLY A 104 6.94 -10.53 7.80
CA GLY A 104 6.13 -10.92 8.97
C GLY A 104 4.66 -11.18 8.68
N ILE A 105 4.10 -10.57 7.63
CA ILE A 105 2.69 -10.71 7.27
C ILE A 105 2.58 -11.62 6.06
N ARG A 106 1.75 -12.65 6.18
CA ARG A 106 1.43 -13.61 5.12
C ARG A 106 -0.02 -13.43 4.68
N ASN A 107 -0.24 -13.40 3.37
CA ASN A 107 -1.58 -13.38 2.80
C ASN A 107 -2.30 -14.72 3.01
N LYS A 108 -3.57 -14.82 2.56
CA LYS A 108 -4.34 -16.08 2.62
C LYS A 108 -3.72 -17.27 1.88
N LEU A 109 -2.78 -17.04 0.95
CA LEU A 109 -2.04 -18.08 0.24
C LEU A 109 -0.81 -18.56 1.04
N GLY A 110 -0.51 -17.93 2.18
CA GLY A 110 0.68 -18.20 2.99
C GLY A 110 1.91 -17.42 2.54
N ASP A 111 1.77 -16.54 1.55
CA ASP A 111 2.88 -15.83 0.94
C ASP A 111 3.15 -14.52 1.67
N SER A 112 4.40 -14.28 2.04
CA SER A 112 4.86 -12.94 2.44
C SER A 112 5.13 -12.07 1.21
N VAL A 113 5.33 -10.77 1.43
CA VAL A 113 5.72 -9.85 0.34
C VAL A 113 7.04 -10.30 -0.28
N ALA A 114 8.04 -10.65 0.54
CA ALA A 114 9.32 -11.15 0.04
C ALA A 114 9.12 -12.38 -0.86
N ASP A 115 8.27 -13.32 -0.43
CA ASP A 115 7.99 -14.52 -1.23
C ASP A 115 7.35 -14.19 -2.58
N LEU A 116 6.50 -13.15 -2.64
CA LEU A 116 5.89 -12.67 -3.89
C LEU A 116 6.92 -11.96 -4.79
N ILE A 117 7.79 -11.12 -4.20
CA ILE A 117 8.86 -10.42 -4.93
C ILE A 117 9.85 -11.44 -5.53
N ILE A 118 10.24 -12.46 -4.75
CA ILE A 118 11.19 -13.50 -5.19
C ILE A 118 10.62 -14.31 -6.37
N ARG A 119 9.31 -14.62 -6.34
CA ARG A 119 8.64 -15.34 -7.43
C ARG A 119 8.37 -14.47 -8.65
N ASN A 120 8.34 -13.15 -8.50
CA ASN A 120 8.05 -12.24 -9.59
C ASN A 120 9.36 -11.84 -10.31
N THR A 121 9.49 -12.32 -11.55
CA THR A 121 10.68 -12.10 -12.38
C THR A 121 10.93 -10.63 -12.74
N GLN A 122 9.94 -9.75 -12.58
CA GLN A 122 10.10 -8.32 -12.84
C GLN A 122 10.91 -7.58 -11.76
N TYR A 123 11.02 -8.13 -10.56
CA TYR A 123 11.75 -7.52 -9.45
C TYR A 123 13.07 -8.26 -9.17
N ALA A 124 13.80 -8.63 -10.24
CA ALA A 124 15.03 -9.43 -10.14
C ALA A 124 16.08 -8.80 -9.21
N ASP A 125 16.24 -7.48 -9.26
CA ASP A 125 17.17 -6.73 -8.41
C ASP A 125 16.84 -6.88 -6.92
N LEU A 126 15.55 -6.82 -6.58
CA LEU A 126 15.05 -7.02 -5.22
C LEU A 126 15.04 -8.48 -4.81
N CYS A 127 14.80 -9.40 -5.75
CA CYS A 127 14.82 -10.84 -5.51
C CYS A 127 16.17 -11.30 -4.96
N PHE A 128 17.27 -10.80 -5.54
CA PHE A 128 18.61 -11.09 -5.02
C PHE A 128 18.79 -10.57 -3.59
N ALA A 129 18.44 -9.31 -3.33
CA ALA A 129 18.55 -8.72 -1.99
C ALA A 129 17.72 -9.46 -0.92
N PHE A 130 16.48 -9.83 -1.23
CA PHE A 130 15.60 -10.51 -0.28
C PHE A 130 15.94 -12.00 -0.09
N SER A 131 16.46 -12.68 -1.12
CA SER A 131 16.91 -14.07 -1.02
C SER A 131 18.19 -14.22 -0.18
N GLU A 132 19.12 -13.28 -0.30
CA GLU A 132 20.33 -13.22 0.53
C GLU A 132 19.98 -12.96 2.00
N ALA A 133 19.09 -11.99 2.26
CA ALA A 133 18.60 -11.68 3.60
C ALA A 133 17.84 -12.85 4.26
N ALA A 134 17.04 -13.60 3.48
CA ALA A 134 16.38 -14.81 3.98
C ALA A 134 17.38 -15.91 4.37
N THR A 135 18.52 -16.00 3.68
CA THR A 135 19.58 -16.97 3.96
C THR A 135 20.40 -16.58 5.19
N SER A 136 20.58 -15.28 5.45
CA SER A 136 21.34 -14.79 6.62
C SER A 136 20.56 -14.91 7.94
N LEU A 137 19.23 -14.81 7.90
CA LEU A 137 18.33 -15.00 9.05
C LEU A 137 18.16 -16.48 9.46
N GLY A 138 18.64 -17.42 8.65
CA GLY A 138 18.56 -18.86 8.88
C GLY A 138 19.81 -19.50 9.50
N LYS A 139 20.71 -18.72 10.12
CA LYS A 139 21.90 -19.22 10.81
C LYS A 139 21.89 -18.88 12.29
#